data_AF-A0A173S749-F1
#
_entry.id   AF-A0A173S749-F1
#
_cell.length_a   1.000
_cell.length_b   1.000
_cell.length_c   1.000
_cell.angle_alpha   90.00
_cell.angle_beta   90.00
_cell.angle_gamma   90.00
#
_symmetry.space_group_name_H-M   'P 1'
#
loop_
_entity.id
_entity.type
_entity.pdbx_description
1 polymer ?
#
loop_
_entity_poly.entity_id
_entity_poly.type
_entity_poly.pdbx_seq_one_letter_code
_entity_poly.pdbx_strand_id
1 'polypeptide(L)'
;MEDNKNIDTQGQQNPEPENQPDEKEPTVEELMAQLAQERAEKAKLKNNFDKTSSELASTKKQLKAKQTAEEQEEEAKKEAEEAHKKYVKGLEDKIKLTDATNRYLALGMSADMAKDTAQAELEKDMVKVTENMSKFKDASIKEAEAEWLKSRPPVNAGQGDGEETDLFLKGFNG
;
A
#
# COMPACT_ATOMS: atom_id res chain seq x y z
N MET A 1 -21.34 -69.84 -72.52
CA MET A 1 -21.25 -69.67 -71.06
C MET A 1 -22.20 -68.54 -70.70
N GLU A 2 -23.50 -68.76 -70.90
CA GLU A 2 -24.38 -69.64 -70.07
C GLU A 2 -24.37 -69.14 -68.63
N ASP A 3 -25.46 -68.99 -67.91
CA ASP A 3 -26.90 -69.03 -68.16
C ASP A 3 -27.54 -68.78 -66.78
N ASN A 4 -28.82 -68.40 -66.80
CA ASN A 4 -29.81 -68.67 -65.73
C ASN A 4 -29.66 -67.91 -64.41
N LYS A 5 -30.73 -67.49 -63.74
CA LYS A 5 -32.19 -67.71 -63.77
C LYS A 5 -32.74 -66.64 -62.80
N ASN A 6 -33.99 -66.20 -62.71
CA ASN A 6 -35.27 -66.31 -63.41
C ASN A 6 -36.30 -65.86 -62.35
N ILE A 7 -37.48 -65.38 -62.79
CA ILE A 7 -38.75 -65.33 -62.03
C ILE A 7 -38.75 -64.28 -60.89
N ASP A 8 -39.77 -63.48 -60.61
CA ASP A 8 -41.23 -63.44 -60.85
C ASP A 8 -41.61 -61.97 -60.53
N THR A 9 -42.64 -61.29 -61.02
CA THR A 9 -44.07 -61.46 -60.75
C THR A 9 -44.76 -60.15 -61.20
N GLN A 10 -45.99 -60.26 -61.70
CA GLN A 10 -47.19 -59.41 -61.48
C GLN A 10 -47.05 -57.87 -61.47
N GLY A 11 -47.96 -57.06 -62.02
CA GLY A 11 -49.34 -57.27 -62.41
C GLY A 11 -50.07 -55.93 -62.36
N GLN A 12 -50.99 -55.76 -63.32
CA GLN A 12 -52.21 -54.95 -63.30
C GLN A 12 -52.16 -53.41 -63.27
N GLN A 13 -53.05 -52.91 -64.14
CA GLN A 13 -53.28 -51.56 -64.60
C GLN A 13 -54.19 -50.77 -63.65
N ASN A 14 -53.99 -49.45 -63.71
CA ASN A 14 -54.78 -48.33 -63.17
C ASN A 14 -56.30 -48.51 -63.28
N PRO A 15 -57.09 -47.92 -62.36
CA PRO A 15 -57.54 -46.53 -62.59
C PRO A 15 -57.40 -45.60 -61.37
N GLU A 16 -57.31 -44.31 -61.68
CA GLU A 16 -57.02 -43.15 -60.82
C GLU A 16 -57.73 -43.09 -59.46
N PRO A 17 -57.07 -42.43 -58.48
CA PRO A 17 -57.45 -41.03 -58.27
C PRO A 17 -56.29 -40.08 -58.51
N GLU A 18 -56.58 -39.01 -59.23
CA GLU A 18 -55.79 -37.79 -59.31
C GLU A 18 -55.33 -37.38 -57.89
N ASN A 19 -54.05 -37.59 -57.58
CA ASN A 19 -53.38 -36.92 -56.47
C ASN A 19 -52.53 -35.81 -57.11
N GLN A 20 -53.21 -34.74 -57.50
CA GLN A 20 -52.54 -33.45 -57.66
C GLN A 20 -51.93 -33.12 -56.30
N PRO A 21 -50.62 -32.82 -56.18
CA PRO A 21 -50.16 -32.12 -55.01
C PRO A 21 -50.95 -30.81 -55.00
N ASP A 22 -51.85 -30.64 -54.02
CA ASP A 22 -52.40 -29.34 -53.65
C ASP A 22 -51.19 -28.46 -53.27
N GLU A 23 -50.53 -27.89 -54.26
CA GLU A 23 -49.95 -26.56 -54.18
C GLU A 23 -51.13 -25.64 -53.93
N LYS A 24 -51.58 -25.61 -52.67
CA LYS A 24 -52.46 -24.57 -52.19
C LYS A 24 -51.61 -23.31 -52.29
N GLU A 25 -51.71 -22.62 -53.44
CA GLU A 25 -51.28 -21.24 -53.55
C GLU A 25 -51.88 -20.55 -52.33
N PRO A 26 -51.04 -20.02 -51.43
CA PRO A 26 -51.54 -19.49 -50.17
C PRO A 26 -52.61 -18.47 -50.52
N THR A 27 -53.80 -18.68 -49.97
CA THR A 27 -54.93 -17.81 -50.26
C THR A 27 -54.54 -16.38 -49.90
N VAL A 28 -55.07 -15.40 -50.62
CA VAL A 28 -54.73 -13.98 -50.39
C VAL A 28 -54.90 -13.58 -48.91
N GLU A 29 -55.84 -14.23 -48.20
CA GLU A 29 -56.01 -14.12 -46.74
C GLU A 29 -54.86 -14.73 -45.92
N GLU A 30 -54.36 -15.92 -46.26
CA GLU A 30 -53.19 -16.52 -45.58
C GLU A 30 -51.91 -15.72 -45.80
N LEU A 31 -51.69 -15.19 -47.01
CA LEU A 31 -50.57 -14.28 -47.28
C LEU A 31 -50.67 -12.98 -46.48
N MET A 32 -51.88 -12.43 -46.35
CA MET A 32 -52.11 -11.26 -45.48
C MET A 32 -51.91 -11.58 -44.00
N ALA A 33 -52.31 -12.77 -43.54
CA ALA A 33 -52.10 -13.21 -42.17
C ALA A 33 -50.62 -13.43 -41.84
N GLN A 34 -49.85 -14.05 -42.74
CA GLN A 34 -48.40 -14.19 -42.61
C GLN A 34 -47.69 -12.83 -42.62
N LEU A 35 -48.08 -11.92 -43.51
CA LEU A 35 -47.53 -10.56 -43.54
C LEU A 35 -47.84 -9.78 -42.26
N ALA A 36 -49.03 -9.96 -41.69
CA ALA A 36 -49.41 -9.38 -40.41
C ALA A 36 -48.61 -9.99 -39.24
N GLN A 37 -48.39 -11.31 -39.24
CA GLN A 37 -47.52 -11.99 -38.27
C GLN A 37 -46.06 -11.53 -38.39
N GLU A 38 -45.49 -11.48 -39.58
CA GLU A 38 -44.11 -11.05 -39.81
C GLU A 38 -43.91 -9.59 -39.37
N ARG A 39 -44.89 -8.71 -39.65
CA ARG A 39 -44.89 -7.33 -39.15
C ARG A 39 -44.99 -7.27 -37.63
N ALA A 40 -45.81 -8.12 -37.01
CA ALA A 40 -45.93 -8.20 -35.55
C ALA A 40 -44.63 -8.72 -34.92
N GLU A 41 -43.99 -9.73 -35.50
CA GLU A 41 -42.70 -10.26 -35.05
C GLU A 41 -41.58 -9.25 -35.22
N LYS A 42 -41.51 -8.56 -36.36
CA LYS A 42 -40.56 -7.48 -36.60
C LYS A 42 -40.74 -6.33 -35.61
N ALA A 43 -41.97 -5.98 -35.27
CA ALA A 43 -42.27 -4.97 -34.26
C ALA A 43 -41.83 -5.42 -32.86
N LYS A 44 -42.07 -6.69 -32.47
CA LYS A 44 -41.58 -7.28 -31.21
C LYS A 44 -40.06 -7.30 -31.15
N LEU A 45 -39.40 -7.73 -32.23
CA LEU A 45 -37.95 -7.80 -32.31
C LEU A 45 -37.32 -6.40 -32.20
N LYS A 46 -37.90 -5.41 -32.87
CA LYS A 46 -37.47 -4.02 -32.75
C LYS A 46 -37.65 -3.49 -31.33
N ASN A 47 -38.80 -3.75 -30.69
CA ASN A 47 -39.03 -3.32 -29.31
C ASN A 47 -38.04 -3.97 -28.32
N ASN A 48 -37.78 -5.27 -28.48
CA ASN A 48 -36.79 -5.99 -27.69
C ASN A 48 -35.37 -5.44 -27.91
N PHE A 49 -35.02 -5.13 -29.16
CA PHE A 49 -33.73 -4.53 -29.51
C PHE A 49 -33.56 -3.14 -28.89
N ASP A 50 -34.58 -2.28 -28.99
CA ASP A 50 -34.56 -0.92 -28.43
C ASP A 50 -34.46 -0.97 -26.90
N LYS A 51 -35.18 -1.91 -26.26
CA LYS A 51 -35.13 -2.14 -24.81
C LYS A 51 -33.75 -2.63 -24.35
N THR A 52 -33.23 -3.68 -24.98
CA THR A 52 -31.91 -4.24 -24.63
C THR A 52 -30.78 -3.24 -24.90
N SER A 53 -30.86 -2.47 -25.98
CA SER A 53 -29.90 -1.39 -26.27
C SER A 53 -29.92 -0.31 -25.20
N SER A 54 -31.10 0.05 -24.70
CA SER A 54 -31.25 1.03 -23.61
C SER A 54 -30.70 0.51 -22.28
N GLU A 55 -30.99 -0.76 -21.96
CA GLU A 55 -30.44 -1.43 -20.77
C GLU A 55 -28.91 -1.55 -20.83
N LEU A 56 -28.35 -1.92 -21.99
CA LEU A 56 -26.90 -1.98 -22.20
C LEU A 56 -26.25 -0.59 -22.05
N ALA A 57 -26.87 0.45 -22.61
CA ALA A 57 -26.37 1.80 -22.47
C ALA A 57 -26.40 2.28 -21.00
N SER A 58 -27.46 1.95 -20.27
CA SER A 58 -27.61 2.31 -18.86
C SER A 58 -26.61 1.57 -17.97
N THR A 59 -26.45 0.26 -18.15
CA THR A 59 -25.50 -0.57 -17.41
C THR A 59 -24.06 -0.17 -17.70
N LYS A 60 -23.72 0.13 -18.97
CA LYS A 60 -22.41 0.66 -19.33
C LYS A 60 -22.11 2.01 -18.66
N LYS A 61 -23.10 2.90 -18.55
CA LYS A 61 -22.95 4.16 -17.80
C LYS A 61 -22.73 3.92 -16.31
N GLN A 62 -23.51 3.04 -15.70
CA GLN A 62 -23.36 2.69 -14.28
C GLN A 62 -22.02 2.02 -13.97
N LEU A 63 -21.55 1.12 -14.83
CA LEU A 63 -20.26 0.46 -14.69
C LEU A 63 -19.13 1.47 -14.73
N LYS A 64 -19.12 2.37 -15.72
CA LYS A 64 -18.13 3.45 -15.82
C LYS A 64 -18.17 4.35 -14.59
N ALA A 65 -19.36 4.76 -14.14
CA ALA A 65 -19.49 5.60 -12.96
C ALA A 65 -18.95 4.92 -11.69
N LYS A 66 -19.21 3.62 -11.51
CA LYS A 66 -18.66 2.84 -10.39
C LYS A 66 -17.14 2.71 -10.47
N GLN A 67 -16.62 2.36 -11.65
CA GLN A 67 -15.18 2.26 -11.88
C GLN A 67 -14.47 3.57 -11.59
N THR A 68 -15.00 4.70 -12.08
CA THR A 68 -14.41 6.02 -11.81
C THR A 68 -14.51 6.42 -10.33
N ALA A 69 -15.59 6.06 -9.62
CA ALA A 69 -15.72 6.32 -8.19
C ALA A 69 -14.75 5.49 -7.35
N GLU A 70 -14.59 4.20 -7.69
CA GLU A 70 -13.70 3.27 -7.00
C GLU A 70 -12.22 3.64 -7.21
N GLU A 71 -11.86 4.05 -8.43
CA GLU A 71 -10.49 4.51 -8.75
C GLU A 71 -10.14 5.81 -8.00
N GLN A 72 -11.09 6.75 -7.86
CA GLN A 72 -10.91 7.96 -7.05
C GLN A 72 -10.82 7.66 -5.55
N GLU A 73 -11.59 6.70 -5.04
CA GLU A 73 -11.53 6.29 -3.63
C GLU A 73 -10.22 5.57 -3.31
N GLU A 74 -9.72 4.72 -4.22
CA GLU A 74 -8.43 4.06 -4.07
C GLU A 74 -7.26 5.05 -4.12
N GLU A 75 -7.30 6.04 -5.03
CA GLU A 75 -6.30 7.10 -5.09
C GLU A 75 -6.33 7.98 -3.83
N ALA A 76 -7.52 8.37 -3.36
CA ALA A 76 -7.68 9.13 -2.12
C ALA A 76 -7.22 8.34 -0.89
N LYS A 77 -7.49 7.03 -0.85
CA LYS A 77 -7.03 6.15 0.22
C LYS A 77 -5.51 5.97 0.18
N LYS A 78 -4.91 5.85 -1.00
CA LYS A 78 -3.47 5.78 -1.16
C LYS A 78 -2.79 7.09 -0.72
N GLU A 79 -3.34 8.24 -1.10
CA GLU A 79 -2.85 9.53 -0.65
C GLU A 79 -2.98 9.68 0.88
N ALA A 80 -4.11 9.29 1.45
CA ALA A 80 -4.33 9.29 2.89
C ALA A 80 -3.37 8.33 3.63
N GLU A 81 -3.12 7.14 3.08
CA GLU A 81 -2.15 6.18 3.62
C GLU A 81 -0.72 6.70 3.52
N GLU A 82 -0.34 7.36 2.43
CA GLU A 82 0.97 7.98 2.29
C GLU A 82 1.16 9.15 3.25
N ALA A 83 0.13 9.99 3.41
CA ALA A 83 0.12 11.07 4.40
C ALA A 83 0.24 10.51 5.83
N HIS A 84 -0.51 9.45 6.15
CA HIS A 84 -0.45 8.77 7.44
C HIS A 84 0.93 8.15 7.68
N LYS A 85 1.52 7.46 6.69
CA LYS A 85 2.87 6.90 6.77
C LYS A 85 3.92 7.98 7.02
N LYS A 86 3.84 9.13 6.33
CA LYS A 86 4.74 10.27 6.56
C LYS A 86 4.58 10.84 7.97
N TYR A 87 3.34 10.96 8.44
CA TYR A 87 3.04 11.44 9.80
C TYR A 87 3.60 10.52 10.87
N VAL A 88 3.32 9.21 10.78
CA VAL A 88 3.82 8.19 11.71
C VAL A 88 5.35 8.19 11.72
N LYS A 89 5.99 8.19 10.54
CA LYS A 89 7.46 8.27 10.46
C LYS A 89 8.02 9.52 11.14
N GLY A 90 7.38 10.68 10.92
CA GLY A 90 7.79 11.93 11.59
C GLY A 90 7.64 11.89 13.11
N LEU A 91 6.64 11.19 13.62
CA LEU A 91 6.50 10.94 15.06
C LEU A 91 7.58 10.00 15.58
N GLU A 92 7.85 8.89 14.89
CA GLU A 92 8.90 7.95 15.25
C GLU A 92 10.27 8.62 15.30
N ASP A 93 10.60 9.45 14.31
CA ASP A 93 11.88 10.16 14.24
C ASP A 93 12.02 11.18 15.39
N LYS A 94 10.92 11.85 15.76
CA LYS A 94 10.90 12.75 16.92
C LYS A 94 11.09 11.99 18.24
N ILE A 95 10.42 10.85 18.41
CA ILE A 95 10.57 9.99 19.60
C ILE A 95 12.02 9.55 19.74
N LYS A 96 12.63 9.05 18.67
CA LYS A 96 14.05 8.66 18.67
C LYS A 96 14.97 9.81 19.08
N LEU A 97 14.71 11.02 18.58
CA LEU A 97 15.51 12.20 18.92
C LEU A 97 15.36 12.57 20.40
N THR A 98 14.13 12.54 20.91
CA THR A 98 13.85 12.82 22.33
C THR A 98 14.51 11.77 23.23
N ASP A 99 14.36 10.49 22.92
CA ASP A 99 14.96 9.41 23.72
C ASP A 99 16.49 9.47 23.70
N ALA A 100 17.10 9.72 22.54
CA ALA A 100 18.55 9.91 22.44
C ALA A 100 19.01 11.17 23.20
N THR A 101 18.29 12.29 23.08
CA THR A 101 18.60 13.52 23.83
C THR A 101 18.55 13.27 25.34
N ASN A 102 17.53 12.56 25.81
CA ASN A 102 17.38 12.20 27.23
C ASN A 102 18.52 11.29 27.72
N ARG A 103 19.01 10.35 26.89
CA ARG A 103 20.19 9.53 27.22
C ARG A 103 21.42 10.40 27.43
N TYR A 104 21.69 11.36 26.56
CA TYR A 104 22.87 12.24 26.69
C TYR A 104 22.73 13.25 27.84
N LEU A 105 21.52 13.75 28.10
CA LEU A 105 21.22 14.55 29.30
C LEU A 105 21.50 13.76 30.58
N ALA A 106 21.09 12.49 30.63
CA ALA A 106 21.35 11.61 31.77
C ALA A 106 22.85 11.33 31.98
N LEU A 107 23.68 11.47 30.95
CA LEU A 107 25.14 11.41 31.04
C LEU A 107 25.77 12.71 31.55
N GLY A 108 24.97 13.76 31.80
CA GLY A 108 25.43 15.04 32.32
C GLY A 108 25.76 16.08 31.26
N MET A 109 25.50 15.80 29.97
CA MET A 109 25.66 16.81 28.92
C MET A 109 24.63 17.94 29.09
N SER A 110 24.99 19.14 28.65
CA SER A 110 24.04 20.25 28.54
C SER A 110 22.94 19.94 27.52
N ALA A 111 21.78 20.59 27.64
CA ALA A 111 20.65 20.37 26.75
C ALA A 111 21.00 20.57 25.26
N ASP A 112 21.79 21.60 24.94
CA ASP A 112 22.21 21.87 23.56
C ASP A 112 23.16 20.79 23.03
N MET A 113 24.15 20.38 23.83
CA MET A 113 25.11 19.35 23.43
C MET A 113 24.46 17.97 23.33
N ALA A 114 23.55 17.65 24.25
CA ALA A 114 22.78 16.42 24.24
C ALA A 114 21.91 16.32 22.97
N LYS A 115 21.22 17.41 22.61
CA LYS A 115 20.39 17.46 21.40
C LYS A 115 21.25 17.36 20.13
N ASP A 116 22.37 18.07 20.04
CA ASP A 116 23.27 18.02 18.89
C ASP A 116 23.89 16.62 18.71
N THR A 117 24.28 15.98 19.81
CA THR A 117 24.82 14.61 19.81
C THR A 117 23.76 13.57 19.44
N ALA A 118 22.53 13.72 19.97
CA ALA A 118 21.40 12.88 19.58
C ALA A 118 21.07 13.00 18.10
N GLN A 119 21.09 14.21 17.55
CA GLN A 119 20.87 14.43 16.13
C GLN A 119 21.97 13.77 15.29
N ALA A 120 23.24 13.94 15.67
CA ALA A 120 24.37 13.28 15.01
C ALA A 120 24.26 11.74 15.03
N GLU A 121 23.82 11.15 16.15
CA GLU A 121 23.59 9.70 16.26
C GLU A 121 22.51 9.22 15.27
N LEU A 122 21.39 9.95 15.17
CA LEU A 122 20.30 9.61 14.24
C LEU A 122 20.68 9.79 12.77
N GLU A 123 21.52 10.78 12.48
CA GLU A 123 22.12 11.02 11.17
C GLU A 123 23.27 10.03 10.85
N LYS A 124 23.63 9.15 11.81
CA LYS A 124 24.77 8.22 11.74
C LYS A 124 26.12 8.90 11.58
N ASP A 125 26.22 10.18 11.97
CA ASP A 125 27.47 10.92 12.04
C ASP A 125 28.21 10.61 13.34
N MET A 126 28.83 9.43 13.37
CA MET A 126 29.57 8.96 14.55
C MET A 126 30.84 9.78 14.82
N VAL A 127 31.35 10.49 13.82
CA VAL A 127 32.49 11.40 13.99
C VAL A 127 32.06 12.55 14.89
N LYS A 128 30.96 13.22 14.55
CA LYS A 128 30.42 14.31 15.36
C LYS A 128 29.96 13.85 16.76
N VAL A 129 29.37 12.65 16.87
CA VAL A 129 29.06 12.04 18.19
C VAL A 129 30.32 11.93 19.05
N THR A 130 31.41 11.41 18.48
CA THR A 130 32.68 11.22 19.20
C THR A 130 33.31 12.56 19.57
N GLU A 131 33.30 13.53 18.67
CA GLU A 131 33.80 14.89 18.93
C GLU A 131 33.05 15.56 20.09
N ASN A 132 31.72 15.48 20.10
CA ASN A 132 30.91 16.05 21.18
C ASN A 132 31.17 15.35 22.52
N MET A 133 31.30 14.01 22.51
CA MET A 133 31.67 13.26 23.70
C MET A 133 33.06 13.63 24.22
N SER A 134 34.03 13.85 23.34
CA SER A 134 35.37 14.32 23.73
C SER A 134 35.31 15.71 24.38
N LYS A 135 34.60 16.66 23.76
CA LYS A 135 34.40 18.01 24.30
C LYS A 135 33.75 17.97 25.69
N PHE A 136 32.73 17.11 25.86
CA PHE A 136 32.08 16.91 27.15
C PHE A 136 33.05 16.39 28.21
N LYS A 137 33.85 15.36 27.86
CA LYS A 137 34.85 14.79 28.76
C LYS A 137 35.90 15.81 29.18
N ASP A 138 36.44 16.58 28.25
CA ASP A 138 37.45 17.61 28.53
C ASP A 138 36.88 18.72 29.42
N ALA A 139 35.64 19.14 29.17
CA ALA A 139 34.95 20.11 30.01
C ALA A 139 34.72 19.58 31.43
N SER A 140 34.28 18.32 31.56
CA SER A 140 34.03 17.67 32.85
C SER A 140 35.31 17.52 33.68
N ILE A 141 36.43 17.14 33.05
CA ILE A 141 37.74 17.06 33.72
C ILE A 141 38.16 18.44 34.21
N LYS A 142 38.05 19.46 33.37
CA LYS A 142 38.42 20.83 33.73
C LYS A 142 37.57 21.39 34.87
N GLU A 143 36.28 21.07 34.90
CA GLU A 143 35.39 21.44 36.00
C GLU A 143 35.80 20.74 37.29
N ALA A 144 36.03 19.42 37.25
CA ALA A 144 36.49 18.66 38.41
C ALA A 144 37.84 19.16 38.95
N GLU A 145 38.80 19.49 38.08
CA GLU A 145 40.08 20.09 38.46
C GLU A 145 39.89 21.45 39.12
N ALA A 146 39.00 22.29 38.58
CA ALA A 146 38.70 23.60 39.14
C ALA A 146 37.98 23.50 40.50
N GLU A 147 37.07 22.55 40.68
CA GLU A 147 36.45 22.26 41.97
C GLU A 147 37.47 21.76 42.99
N TRP A 148 38.32 20.80 42.61
CA TRP A 148 39.39 20.29 43.47
C TRP A 148 40.38 21.38 43.87
N LEU A 149 40.72 22.30 42.94
CA LEU A 149 41.52 23.49 43.21
C LEU A 149 40.89 24.42 44.24
N LYS A 150 39.57 24.56 44.26
CA LYS A 150 38.85 25.39 45.24
C LYS A 150 38.70 24.71 46.59
N SER A 151 38.56 23.38 46.60
CA SER A 151 38.35 22.61 47.83
C SER A 151 39.64 22.19 48.53
N ARG A 152 40.81 22.41 47.92
CA ARG A 152 42.08 22.03 48.53
C ARG A 152 42.34 22.87 49.80
N PRO A 153 42.86 22.27 50.88
CA PRO A 153 43.31 23.04 52.03
C PRO A 153 44.47 23.98 51.62
N PRO A 154 44.64 25.13 52.30
CA PRO A 154 45.72 26.06 52.02
C PRO A 154 47.07 25.37 52.20
N VAL A 155 47.95 25.48 51.22
CA VAL A 155 49.32 24.97 51.30
C VAL A 155 50.14 25.89 52.22
N ASN A 156 50.54 25.39 53.39
CA ASN A 156 51.48 26.10 54.24
C ASN A 156 52.89 25.96 53.64
N ALA A 157 53.23 26.86 52.72
CA ALA A 157 54.59 27.02 52.22
C ALA A 157 55.39 27.87 53.22
N GLY A 158 55.79 27.30 54.35
CA GLY A 158 56.55 28.04 55.36
C GLY A 158 56.98 27.22 56.58
N GLN A 159 58.28 26.92 56.63
CA GLN A 159 59.12 26.74 57.82
C GLN A 159 58.81 25.55 58.76
N GLY A 160 59.68 24.53 58.76
CA GLY A 160 59.77 23.58 59.87
C GLY A 160 60.69 22.40 59.61
N ASP A 161 61.85 22.40 60.26
CA ASP A 161 62.67 21.23 60.53
C ASP A 161 61.82 20.00 60.88
N GLY A 162 62.22 18.85 60.33
CA GLY A 162 62.12 17.53 60.95
C GLY A 162 60.81 17.12 61.61
N GLU A 163 59.85 16.64 60.82
CA GLU A 163 59.24 15.31 60.95
C GLU A 163 58.19 15.17 59.84
N GLU A 164 58.55 14.46 58.76
CA GLU A 164 57.69 14.19 57.62
C GLU A 164 56.57 13.22 58.00
N THR A 165 55.50 13.71 58.62
CA THR A 165 54.20 13.03 58.48
C THR A 165 53.54 13.55 57.21
N ASP A 166 53.88 12.94 56.09
CA ASP A 166 53.24 13.19 54.81
C ASP A 166 51.75 12.82 54.87
N LEU A 167 50.89 13.81 54.68
CA LEU A 167 49.44 13.66 54.70
C LEU A 167 48.93 12.75 53.57
N PHE A 168 49.70 12.60 52.48
CA PHE A 168 49.39 11.66 51.40
C PHE A 168 49.47 10.19 51.87
N LEU A 169 50.47 9.85 52.69
CA LEU A 169 50.63 8.50 53.25
C LEU A 169 49.54 8.13 54.27
N LYS A 170 48.89 9.13 54.90
CA LYS A 170 47.86 8.90 55.91
C LYS A 170 46.48 8.58 55.32
N GLY A 171 46.20 9.02 54.10
CA GLY A 171 44.92 8.78 53.42
C GLY A 171 44.78 7.40 52.78
N PHE A 172 45.89 6.67 52.59
CA PHE A 172 45.90 5.31 52.02
C PHE A 172 45.86 4.18 53.04
N ASN A 173 46.06 4.48 54.34
CA ASN A 173 46.04 3.52 55.44
C ASN A 173 44.74 3.63 56.29
N GLY A 174 43.59 3.76 55.63
CA GLY A 174 42.25 3.74 56.24
C GLY A 174 41.37 2.66 55.64
#